data_AF-A0A7Y3WSF1-F1
#
_entry.id   AF-A0A7Y3WSF1-F1
#
_cell.length_a   1.000
_cell.length_b   1.000
_cell.length_c   1.000
_cell.angle_alpha   90.00
_cell.angle_beta   90.00
_cell.angle_gamma   90.00
#
_symmetry.space_group_name_H-M   'P 1'
#
loop_
_entity.id
_entity.type
_entity.pdbx_description
1 polymer ?
#
loop_
_entity_poly.entity_id
_entity_poly.type
_entity_poly.pdbx_seq_one_letter_code
_entity_poly.pdbx_strand_id
1 'polypeptide(L)'
;MIKKLIAYQKLLLNSNPPFSSVPPSLFNGILYCIAFVMIVFMNISLYFGDTMSSTTFIPFTLPIIIIWIINRIFHGDHRLFETVPVSRKYVALNMFLLPIVMIFIMYIMIYISGAVLIGTIIGVISLTSSQGTIKLPAESVLQQVIDTTKGDMLMLCILLIIVFVGIAITFIKRKKNRLLTFAGFTTIGYGLLFFLKLSMPISPITGKVEFLESFSIMPHSSTILLFIAIATVIISISSVLTGYKLYVGKSNSSKCY
;
A
#
# COMPACT_ATOMS: atom_id res chain seq x y z
N MET A 1 -28.02 -9.30 4.12
CA MET A 1 -26.60 -9.63 4.45
C MET A 1 -25.67 -8.45 4.18
N ILE A 2 -25.71 -7.85 2.97
CA ILE A 2 -24.87 -6.69 2.58
C ILE A 2 -25.02 -5.49 3.53
N LYS A 3 -26.24 -5.12 3.95
CA LYS A 3 -26.45 -4.03 4.94
C LYS A 3 -25.69 -4.24 6.26
N LYS A 4 -25.60 -5.49 6.75
CA LYS A 4 -24.85 -5.84 7.97
C LYS A 4 -23.35 -5.72 7.75
N LEU A 5 -22.87 -6.09 6.56
CA LEU A 5 -21.47 -5.96 6.18
C LEU A 5 -21.06 -4.49 6.09
N ILE A 6 -21.86 -3.66 5.42
CA ILE A 6 -21.65 -2.21 5.33
C ILE A 6 -21.64 -1.56 6.72
N ALA A 7 -22.61 -1.91 7.58
CA ALA A 7 -22.65 -1.38 8.94
C ALA A 7 -21.40 -1.74 9.75
N TYR A 8 -20.89 -2.96 9.59
CA TYR A 8 -19.67 -3.40 10.27
C TYR A 8 -18.41 -2.71 9.71
N GLN A 9 -18.34 -2.49 8.39
CA GLN A 9 -17.26 -1.70 7.77
C GLN A 9 -17.25 -0.25 8.26
N LYS A 10 -18.42 0.39 8.36
CA LYS A 10 -18.54 1.73 8.95
C LYS A 10 -18.05 1.76 10.39
N LEU A 11 -18.40 0.74 11.17
CA LEU A 11 -17.97 0.64 12.56
C LEU A 11 -16.45 0.44 12.67
N LEU A 12 -15.85 -0.38 11.81
CA LEU A 12 -14.39 -0.54 11.74
C LEU A 12 -13.68 0.78 11.40
N LEU A 13 -14.20 1.54 10.43
CA LEU A 13 -13.66 2.86 10.08
C LEU A 13 -13.74 3.85 11.26
N ASN A 14 -14.86 3.84 11.99
CA ASN A 14 -15.05 4.65 13.19
C ASN A 14 -14.24 4.16 14.40
N SER A 15 -13.70 2.94 14.35
CA SER A 15 -12.85 2.36 15.39
C SER A 15 -11.39 2.84 15.29
N ASN A 16 -11.06 3.70 14.31
CA ASN A 16 -9.71 4.23 14.19
C ASN A 16 -9.42 5.22 15.32
N PRO A 17 -8.48 4.92 16.25
CA PRO A 17 -8.22 5.82 17.36
C PRO A 17 -7.64 7.15 16.86
N PRO A 18 -8.01 8.29 17.47
CA PRO A 18 -7.41 9.58 17.15
C PRO A 18 -5.89 9.50 17.30
N PHE A 19 -5.15 10.32 16.56
CA PHE A 19 -3.71 10.41 16.75
C PHE A 19 -3.45 10.79 18.21
N SER A 20 -2.58 10.01 18.88
CA SER A 20 -2.19 10.30 20.26
C SER A 20 -1.60 11.71 20.31
N SER A 21 -2.15 12.56 21.18
CA SER A 21 -1.60 13.88 21.48
C SER A 21 -0.32 13.81 22.31
N VAL A 22 -0.01 12.63 22.87
CA VAL A 22 1.24 12.41 23.61
C VAL A 22 2.40 12.29 22.63
N PRO A 23 3.39 13.19 22.69
CA PRO A 23 4.53 13.15 21.79
C PRO A 23 5.33 11.85 22.01
N PRO A 24 5.85 11.22 20.95
CA PRO A 24 6.72 10.07 21.11
C PRO A 24 7.98 10.47 21.89
N SER A 25 8.54 9.53 22.66
CA SER A 25 9.84 9.75 23.29
C SER A 25 10.89 10.07 22.22
N LEU A 26 11.90 10.87 22.58
CA LEU A 26 12.94 11.35 21.66
C LEU A 26 13.61 10.20 20.88
N PHE A 27 13.90 9.10 21.57
CA PHE A 27 14.43 7.88 20.97
C PHE A 27 13.49 7.26 19.91
N ASN A 28 12.19 7.18 20.20
CA ASN A 28 11.21 6.69 19.24
C ASN A 28 11.04 7.67 18.06
N GLY A 29 11.13 8.98 18.30
CA GLY A 29 11.12 10.00 17.26
C GLY A 29 12.27 9.84 16.27
N ILE A 30 13.50 9.62 16.76
CA ILE A 30 14.68 9.36 15.93
C ILE A 30 14.49 8.07 15.12
N LEU A 31 14.01 6.99 15.74
CA LEU A 31 13.75 5.73 15.04
C LEU A 31 12.73 5.89 13.92
N TYR A 32 11.65 6.64 14.14
CA TYR A 32 10.67 6.93 13.09
C TYR A 32 11.26 7.78 11.96
N CYS A 33 12.12 8.74 12.28
CA CYS A 33 12.82 9.55 11.29
C CYS A 33 13.76 8.69 10.42
N ILE A 34 14.58 7.83 11.05
CA ILE A 34 15.47 6.90 10.33
C ILE A 34 14.63 5.95 9.46
N ALA A 35 13.55 5.38 9.99
CA ALA A 35 12.66 4.51 9.23
C ALA A 35 12.04 5.23 8.02
N PHE A 36 11.61 6.48 8.21
CA PHE A 36 11.08 7.31 7.13
C PHE A 36 12.13 7.57 6.04
N VAL A 37 13.34 8.00 6.42
CA VAL A 37 14.45 8.24 5.48
C VAL A 37 14.80 6.97 4.71
N MET A 38 14.85 5.82 5.39
CA MET A 38 15.13 4.52 4.74
C MET A 38 14.04 4.14 3.73
N ILE A 39 12.76 4.34 4.07
CA ILE A 39 11.65 4.09 3.14
C ILE A 39 11.73 5.00 1.92
N VAL A 40 12.00 6.29 2.13
CA VAL A 40 12.16 7.27 1.04
C VAL A 40 13.34 6.88 0.16
N PHE A 41 14.49 6.58 0.75
CA PHE A 41 15.68 6.14 0.02
C PHE A 41 15.44 4.85 -0.78
N MET A 42 14.75 3.86 -0.21
CA MET A 42 14.41 2.62 -0.91
C MET A 42 13.46 2.86 -2.08
N ASN A 43 12.44 3.70 -1.91
CA ASN A 43 11.51 4.04 -3.00
C ASN A 43 12.22 4.81 -4.12
N ILE A 44 13.09 5.76 -3.79
CA ILE A 44 13.93 6.45 -4.77
C ILE A 44 14.84 5.44 -5.48
N SER A 45 15.56 4.60 -4.74
CA SER A 45 16.48 3.62 -5.35
C SER A 45 15.80 2.66 -6.34
N LEU A 46 14.54 2.29 -6.09
CA LEU A 46 13.77 1.40 -6.97
C LEU A 46 13.03 2.11 -8.10
N TYR A 47 12.45 3.28 -7.85
CA TYR A 47 11.49 3.91 -8.78
C TYR A 47 11.92 5.27 -9.32
N PHE A 48 13.08 5.78 -8.94
CA PHE A 48 13.59 7.06 -9.47
C PHE A 48 14.13 6.89 -10.90
N GLY A 49 13.63 7.72 -11.81
CA GLY A 49 13.86 7.79 -13.26
C GLY A 49 13.26 9.08 -13.83
N ASP A 50 13.40 9.32 -15.13
CA ASP A 50 12.88 10.54 -15.79
C ASP A 50 11.34 10.51 -15.91
N THR A 51 10.73 9.31 -15.95
CA THR A 51 9.29 9.10 -15.82
C THR A 51 8.89 8.81 -14.37
N MET A 52 9.21 9.72 -13.44
CA MET A 52 8.71 9.64 -12.07
C MET A 52 7.19 9.93 -12.06
N SER A 53 6.40 9.00 -12.59
CA SER A 53 4.96 9.13 -12.63
C SER A 53 4.45 9.02 -11.19
N SER A 54 3.58 9.94 -10.80
CA SER A 54 2.84 9.92 -9.53
C SER A 54 2.15 8.57 -9.26
N THR A 55 1.98 7.75 -10.28
CA THR A 55 1.42 6.40 -10.24
C THR A 55 2.30 5.35 -9.56
N THR A 56 3.62 5.54 -9.40
CA THR A 56 4.51 4.56 -8.74
C THR A 56 4.53 4.67 -7.21
N PHE A 57 4.34 5.87 -6.65
CA PHE A 57 4.41 6.10 -5.20
C PHE A 57 3.18 5.60 -4.44
N ILE A 58 2.01 5.70 -5.08
CA ILE A 58 0.70 5.33 -4.53
C ILE A 58 0.60 3.83 -4.19
N PRO A 59 0.94 2.89 -5.09
CA PRO A 59 0.77 1.45 -4.84
C PRO A 59 1.65 0.88 -3.72
N PHE A 60 2.72 1.55 -3.29
CA PHE A 60 3.54 1.10 -2.16
C PHE A 60 3.21 1.76 -0.84
N THR A 61 3.04 3.08 -0.84
CA THR A 61 2.82 3.82 0.41
C THR A 61 1.41 3.62 0.95
N LEU A 62 0.43 3.55 0.07
CA LEU A 62 -0.98 3.47 0.43
C LEU A 62 -1.32 2.16 1.17
N PRO A 63 -0.89 0.96 0.70
CA PRO A 63 -1.09 -0.28 1.45
C PRO A 63 -0.42 -0.28 2.83
N ILE A 64 0.78 0.30 2.96
CA ILE A 64 1.51 0.37 4.23
C ILE A 64 0.74 1.23 5.25
N ILE A 65 0.25 2.40 4.83
CA ILE A 65 -0.57 3.27 5.67
C ILE A 65 -1.85 2.55 6.12
N ILE A 66 -2.50 1.83 5.22
CA ILE A 66 -3.71 1.07 5.54
C ILE A 66 -3.44 -0.05 6.54
N ILE A 67 -2.39 -0.85 6.33
CA ILE A 67 -1.98 -1.90 7.29
C ILE A 67 -1.70 -1.29 8.66
N TRP A 68 -1.07 -0.11 8.68
CA TRP A 68 -0.81 0.61 9.92
C TRP A 68 -2.10 1.05 10.63
N ILE A 69 -3.08 1.61 9.89
CA ILE A 69 -4.40 1.97 10.44
C ILE A 69 -5.13 0.73 10.96
N ILE A 70 -5.14 -0.38 10.21
CA ILE A 70 -5.76 -1.64 10.63
C ILE A 70 -5.09 -2.18 11.91
N ASN A 71 -3.76 -2.12 11.98
CA ASN A 71 -3.02 -2.49 13.18
C ASN A 71 -3.39 -1.61 14.39
N ARG A 72 -3.63 -0.31 14.19
CA ARG A 72 -4.13 0.60 15.26
C ARG A 72 -5.55 0.29 15.67
N ILE A 73 -6.45 -0.01 14.73
CA ILE A 73 -7.82 -0.45 15.05
C ILE A 73 -7.78 -1.73 15.89
N PHE A 74 -6.97 -2.71 15.48
CA PHE A 74 -6.96 -4.03 16.11
C PHE A 74 -6.22 -4.08 17.46
N HIS A 75 -5.19 -3.24 17.66
CA HIS A 75 -4.39 -3.20 18.89
C HIS A 75 -4.55 -1.89 19.69
N GLY A 76 -5.52 -1.06 19.33
CA GLY A 76 -5.84 0.18 20.06
C GLY A 76 -6.57 -0.11 21.37
N ASP A 77 -6.60 0.92 22.21
CA ASP A 77 -7.17 0.85 23.57
C ASP A 77 -8.70 0.67 23.55
N HIS A 78 -9.37 1.17 22.51
CA HIS A 78 -10.81 1.05 22.32
C HIS A 78 -11.16 0.22 21.08
N ARG A 79 -11.43 -1.08 21.28
CA ARG A 79 -11.86 -1.98 20.20
C ARG A 79 -13.38 -1.97 20.03
N LEU A 80 -13.91 -0.87 19.52
CA LEU A 80 -15.36 -0.72 19.29
C LEU A 80 -15.93 -1.87 18.45
N PHE A 81 -15.17 -2.44 17.51
CA PHE A 81 -15.60 -3.60 16.72
C PHE A 81 -15.74 -4.94 17.47
N GLU A 82 -15.09 -5.09 18.64
CA GLU A 82 -15.26 -6.27 19.50
C GLU A 82 -16.52 -6.15 20.40
N THR A 83 -17.15 -4.96 20.48
CA THR A 83 -18.39 -4.76 21.27
C THR A 83 -19.64 -5.37 20.65
N VAL A 84 -19.63 -5.59 19.33
CA VAL A 84 -20.76 -6.18 18.61
C VAL A 84 -20.60 -7.71 18.61
N PRO A 85 -21.59 -8.48 19.09
CA PRO A 85 -21.51 -9.93 19.15
C PRO A 85 -21.69 -10.54 17.75
N VAL A 86 -20.59 -10.63 16.99
CA VAL A 86 -20.53 -11.28 15.67
C VAL A 86 -19.61 -12.49 15.70
N SER A 87 -19.82 -13.42 14.77
CA SER A 87 -18.95 -14.61 14.67
C SER A 87 -17.51 -14.21 14.32
N ARG A 88 -16.53 -14.97 14.83
CA ARG A 88 -15.10 -14.70 14.55
C ARG A 88 -14.75 -14.78 13.06
N LYS A 89 -15.42 -15.66 12.33
CA LYS A 89 -15.30 -15.77 10.87
C LYS A 89 -15.72 -14.45 10.20
N TYR A 90 -16.80 -13.85 10.70
CA TYR A 90 -17.31 -12.58 10.19
C TYR A 90 -16.36 -11.41 10.49
N VAL A 91 -15.75 -11.36 11.68
CA VAL A 91 -14.74 -10.35 12.01
C VAL A 91 -13.52 -10.47 11.09
N ALA A 92 -12.96 -11.68 10.97
CA ALA A 92 -11.79 -11.92 10.11
C ALA A 92 -12.06 -11.53 8.66
N LEU A 93 -13.21 -11.94 8.11
CA LEU A 93 -13.63 -11.54 6.75
C LEU A 93 -13.68 -10.01 6.59
N ASN A 94 -14.29 -9.31 7.54
CA ASN A 94 -14.40 -7.85 7.45
C ASN A 94 -13.05 -7.14 7.62
N MET A 95 -12.12 -7.71 8.39
CA MET A 95 -10.76 -7.19 8.52
C MET A 95 -9.93 -7.37 7.24
N PHE A 96 -10.15 -8.45 6.49
CA PHE A 96 -9.54 -8.62 5.16
C PHE A 96 -10.19 -7.76 4.07
N LEU A 97 -11.47 -7.42 4.22
CA LEU A 97 -12.20 -6.56 3.29
C LEU A 97 -11.95 -5.06 3.50
N LEU A 98 -11.77 -4.64 4.75
CA LEU A 98 -11.50 -3.25 5.14
C LEU A 98 -10.39 -2.57 4.32
N PRO A 99 -9.21 -3.18 4.09
CA PRO A 99 -8.15 -2.54 3.32
C PRO A 99 -8.55 -2.28 1.87
N ILE A 100 -9.32 -3.17 1.24
CA ILE A 100 -9.81 -2.98 -0.13
C ILE A 100 -10.71 -1.74 -0.18
N VAL A 101 -11.63 -1.61 0.78
CA VAL A 101 -12.51 -0.44 0.92
C VAL A 101 -11.69 0.82 1.17
N MET A 102 -10.69 0.75 2.05
CA MET A 102 -9.83 1.90 2.36
C MET A 102 -8.95 2.31 1.18
N ILE A 103 -8.44 1.38 0.38
CA ILE A 103 -7.68 1.69 -0.84
C ILE A 103 -8.54 2.51 -1.79
N PHE A 104 -9.77 2.07 -2.02
CA PHE A 104 -10.70 2.77 -2.91
C PHE A 104 -11.02 4.19 -2.42
N ILE A 105 -11.31 4.34 -1.12
CA ILE A 105 -11.59 5.66 -0.51
C ILE A 105 -10.37 6.57 -0.60
N MET A 106 -9.19 6.09 -0.19
CA MET A 106 -7.96 6.91 -0.20
C MET A 106 -7.55 7.30 -1.61
N TYR A 107 -7.70 6.40 -2.58
CA TYR A 107 -7.41 6.69 -3.98
C TYR A 107 -8.30 7.83 -4.51
N ILE A 108 -9.60 7.78 -4.26
CA ILE A 108 -10.53 8.86 -4.63
C ILE A 108 -10.14 10.18 -3.95
N MET A 109 -9.80 10.15 -2.66
CA MET A 109 -9.42 11.35 -1.91
C MET A 109 -8.13 11.98 -2.47
N ILE A 110 -7.12 11.18 -2.80
CA ILE A 110 -5.87 11.65 -3.42
C ILE A 110 -6.14 12.24 -4.81
N TYR A 111 -6.99 11.59 -5.59
CA TYR A 111 -7.34 12.07 -6.92
C TYR A 111 -8.05 13.44 -6.87
N ILE A 112 -9.05 13.58 -5.98
CA ILE A 112 -9.78 14.84 -5.79
C ILE A 112 -8.84 15.93 -5.26
N SER A 113 -8.03 15.63 -4.24
CA SER A 113 -7.11 16.62 -3.67
C SER A 113 -6.04 17.06 -4.68
N GLY A 114 -5.51 16.14 -5.48
CA GLY A 114 -4.58 16.41 -6.56
C GLY A 114 -5.20 17.30 -7.64
N ALA A 115 -6.42 17.00 -8.07
CA ALA A 115 -7.15 17.82 -9.05
C ALA A 115 -7.43 19.23 -8.52
N VAL A 116 -7.80 19.37 -7.24
CA VAL A 116 -7.97 20.68 -6.59
C VAL A 116 -6.65 21.44 -6.55
N LEU A 117 -5.54 20.79 -6.18
CA LEU A 117 -4.22 21.43 -6.12
C LEU A 117 -3.72 21.90 -7.49
N ILE A 118 -3.88 21.09 -8.54
CA ILE A 118 -3.53 21.50 -9.91
C ILE A 118 -4.44 22.64 -10.36
N GLY A 119 -5.74 22.56 -10.09
CA GLY A 119 -6.71 23.60 -10.40
C GLY A 119 -6.40 24.92 -9.69
N THR A 120 -5.98 24.89 -8.42
CA THR A 120 -5.57 26.10 -7.69
C THR A 120 -4.25 26.67 -8.21
N ILE A 121 -3.26 25.84 -8.56
CA ILE A 121 -2.01 26.30 -9.18
C ILE A 121 -2.31 26.98 -10.52
N ILE A 122 -3.11 26.34 -11.40
CA ILE A 122 -3.51 26.92 -12.68
C ILE A 122 -4.28 28.23 -12.44
N GLY A 123 -5.22 28.24 -11.48
CA GLY A 123 -5.97 29.43 -11.09
C GLY A 123 -5.05 30.59 -10.68
N VAL A 124 -4.09 30.33 -9.79
CA VAL A 124 -3.11 31.34 -9.34
C VAL A 124 -2.23 31.83 -10.48
N ILE A 125 -1.75 30.95 -11.35
CA ILE A 125 -0.95 31.34 -12.53
C ILE A 125 -1.79 32.18 -13.50
N SER A 126 -3.04 31.80 -13.73
CA SER A 126 -3.95 32.53 -14.62
C SER A 126 -4.36 33.91 -14.10
N LEU A 127 -4.39 34.10 -12.77
CA LEU A 127 -4.68 35.38 -12.13
C LEU A 127 -3.45 36.30 -12.08
N THR A 128 -2.24 35.74 -12.08
CA THR A 128 -0.99 36.52 -12.00
C THR A 128 -0.36 36.80 -13.36
N SER A 129 -0.71 36.06 -14.41
CA SER A 129 -0.24 36.31 -15.78
C SER A 129 -1.26 37.13 -16.58
N SER A 130 -0.97 38.40 -16.86
CA SER A 130 -1.85 39.28 -17.66
C SER A 130 -1.78 39.04 -19.17
N GLN A 131 -0.85 38.20 -19.65
CA GLN A 131 -0.75 37.81 -21.05
C GLN A 131 -0.30 36.36 -21.17
N GLY A 132 -1.07 35.57 -21.91
CA GLY A 132 -0.70 34.22 -22.35
C GLY A 132 -1.61 33.17 -21.75
N THR A 133 -2.54 32.68 -22.56
CA THR A 133 -2.92 31.27 -22.53
C THR A 133 -1.64 30.48 -22.35
N ILE A 134 -1.50 29.78 -21.22
CA ILE A 134 -0.49 28.75 -21.07
C ILE A 134 -0.77 27.82 -22.24
N LYS A 135 0.06 27.87 -23.29
CA LYS A 135 0.18 26.76 -24.20
C LYS A 135 0.72 25.65 -23.31
N LEU A 136 -0.19 24.86 -22.74
CA LEU A 136 0.19 23.53 -22.29
C LEU A 136 0.96 22.96 -23.48
N PRO A 137 2.20 22.50 -23.29
CA PRO A 137 2.96 21.91 -24.38
C PRO A 137 2.00 20.95 -25.06
N ALA A 138 1.74 21.20 -26.35
CA ALA A 138 0.87 20.35 -27.14
C ALA A 138 1.41 18.96 -26.90
N GLU A 139 0.59 18.22 -26.18
CA GLU A 139 0.80 16.91 -25.66
C GLU A 139 1.69 16.19 -26.68
N SER A 140 2.90 15.83 -26.28
CA SER A 140 3.81 15.00 -27.09
C SER A 140 3.22 13.59 -27.16
N VAL A 141 2.04 13.52 -27.78
CA VAL A 141 1.17 12.37 -28.09
C VAL A 141 1.86 11.42 -29.06
N LEU A 142 3.07 11.75 -29.51
CA LEU A 142 3.84 10.99 -30.49
C LEU A 142 5.18 10.46 -29.98
N GLN A 143 5.54 10.67 -28.71
CA GLN A 143 6.66 9.96 -28.10
C GLN A 143 6.17 8.67 -27.47
N GLN A 144 5.93 7.69 -28.36
CA GLN A 144 6.10 6.26 -28.11
C GLN A 144 5.65 5.82 -26.70
N VAL A 145 4.34 5.85 -26.43
CA VAL A 145 3.77 5.27 -25.21
C VAL A 145 4.17 3.79 -25.18
N ILE A 146 5.19 3.45 -24.38
CA ILE A 146 5.48 2.04 -24.11
C ILE A 146 4.26 1.50 -23.38
N ASP A 147 3.76 0.37 -23.85
CA ASP A 147 2.71 -0.36 -23.15
C ASP A 147 3.25 -0.84 -21.79
N THR A 148 2.97 -0.07 -20.73
CA THR A 148 3.36 -0.37 -19.34
C THR A 148 2.44 -1.39 -18.68
N THR A 149 1.45 -1.95 -19.40
CA THR A 149 0.41 -2.82 -18.82
C THR A 149 1.00 -3.97 -18.02
N LYS A 150 2.10 -4.58 -18.47
CA LYS A 150 2.77 -5.67 -17.73
C LYS A 150 3.35 -5.19 -16.40
N GLY A 151 3.98 -4.01 -16.40
CA GLY A 151 4.47 -3.34 -15.19
C GLY A 151 3.32 -3.01 -14.23
N ASP A 152 2.20 -2.50 -14.74
CA ASP A 152 1.03 -2.16 -13.92
C ASP A 152 0.38 -3.41 -13.31
N MET A 153 0.30 -4.50 -14.06
CA MET A 153 -0.19 -5.80 -13.55
C MET A 153 0.75 -6.40 -12.49
N LEU A 154 2.06 -6.26 -12.67
CA LEU A 154 3.05 -6.65 -11.66
C LEU A 154 2.84 -5.86 -10.36
N MET A 155 2.67 -4.55 -10.47
CA MET A 155 2.41 -3.65 -9.36
C MET A 155 1.12 -3.99 -8.61
N LEU A 156 0.06 -4.34 -9.33
CA LEU A 156 -1.19 -4.81 -8.73
C LEU A 156 -0.99 -6.10 -7.94
N CYS A 157 -0.22 -7.07 -8.47
CA CYS A 157 0.10 -8.30 -7.77
C CYS A 157 0.87 -8.03 -6.47
N ILE A 158 1.89 -7.16 -6.53
CA ILE A 158 2.67 -6.76 -5.36
C ILE A 158 1.80 -6.07 -4.31
N LEU A 159 0.91 -5.16 -4.73
CA LEU A 159 -0.03 -4.49 -3.85
C LEU A 159 -0.94 -5.49 -3.13
N LEU A 160 -1.47 -6.49 -3.84
CA LEU A 160 -2.28 -7.55 -3.22
C LEU A 160 -1.48 -8.37 -2.20
N ILE A 161 -0.25 -8.77 -2.53
CA ILE A 161 0.63 -9.49 -1.60
C ILE A 161 0.85 -8.67 -0.32
N ILE A 162 1.21 -7.38 -0.45
CA ILE A 162 1.44 -6.49 0.70
C ILE A 162 0.20 -6.40 1.58
N VAL A 163 -0.97 -6.18 0.98
CA VAL A 163 -2.25 -6.06 1.70
C VAL A 163 -2.56 -7.35 2.47
N PHE A 164 -2.59 -8.50 1.81
CA PHE A 164 -2.99 -9.77 2.44
C PHE A 164 -2.01 -10.22 3.52
N VAL A 165 -0.71 -10.18 3.25
CA VAL A 165 0.32 -10.55 4.24
C VAL A 165 0.34 -9.55 5.39
N GLY A 166 0.23 -8.25 5.09
CA GLY A 166 0.19 -7.20 6.09
C GLY A 166 -0.95 -7.36 7.09
N ILE A 167 -2.16 -7.67 6.62
CA ILE A 167 -3.32 -7.96 7.47
C ILE A 167 -3.06 -9.21 8.31
N ALA A 168 -2.55 -10.28 7.71
CA ALA A 168 -2.23 -11.52 8.43
C ALA A 168 -1.23 -11.25 9.58
N ILE A 169 -0.22 -10.42 9.34
CA ILE A 169 0.75 -9.96 10.36
C ILE A 169 0.05 -9.17 11.47
N THR A 170 -0.98 -8.36 11.18
CA THR A 170 -1.72 -7.64 12.23
C THR A 170 -2.38 -8.56 13.26
N PHE A 171 -2.73 -9.80 12.90
CA PHE A 171 -3.30 -10.78 13.84
C PHE A 171 -2.28 -11.37 14.82
N ILE A 172 -0.97 -11.13 14.64
CA ILE A 172 0.07 -11.59 15.57
C ILE A 172 -0.04 -10.83 16.90
N LYS A 173 -0.21 -11.59 18.00
CA LYS A 173 -0.42 -11.06 19.36
C LYS A 173 0.75 -10.21 19.87
N ARG A 174 1.97 -10.76 19.84
CA ARG A 174 3.15 -10.11 20.42
C ARG A 174 3.66 -9.02 19.50
N LYS A 175 3.71 -7.76 19.98
CA LYS A 175 4.20 -6.59 19.23
C LYS A 175 5.59 -6.81 18.65
N LYS A 176 6.53 -7.39 19.41
CA LYS A 176 7.90 -7.69 18.95
C LYS A 176 7.89 -8.64 17.75
N ASN A 177 7.13 -9.74 17.82
CA ASN A 177 7.04 -10.70 16.73
C ASN A 177 6.37 -10.10 15.50
N ARG A 178 5.34 -9.27 15.70
CA ARG A 178 4.66 -8.56 14.61
C ARG A 178 5.62 -7.63 13.88
N LEU A 179 6.38 -6.82 14.61
CA LEU A 179 7.39 -5.92 14.04
C LEU A 179 8.49 -6.69 13.32
N LEU A 180 9.01 -7.77 13.92
CA LEU A 180 10.04 -8.61 13.29
C LEU A 180 9.53 -9.27 11.99
N THR A 181 8.30 -9.77 12.00
CA THR A 181 7.69 -10.40 10.82
C THR A 181 7.44 -9.37 9.72
N PHE A 182 6.96 -8.17 10.09
CA PHE A 182 6.79 -7.07 9.15
C PHE A 182 8.12 -6.61 8.56
N ALA A 183 9.15 -6.42 9.39
CA ALA A 183 10.49 -6.07 8.95
C ALA A 183 11.06 -7.11 7.99
N GLY A 184 11.01 -8.40 8.36
CA GLY A 184 11.47 -9.49 7.49
C GLY A 184 10.72 -9.54 6.17
N PHE A 185 9.39 -9.41 6.19
CA PHE A 185 8.57 -9.33 4.97
C PHE A 185 8.98 -8.16 4.08
N THR A 186 9.18 -6.96 4.65
CA THR A 186 9.62 -5.79 3.89
C THR A 186 11.03 -5.96 3.34
N THR A 187 11.98 -6.49 4.11
CA THR A 187 13.37 -6.68 3.67
C THR A 187 13.44 -7.69 2.52
N ILE A 188 12.72 -8.81 2.61
CA ILE A 188 12.65 -9.82 1.54
C ILE A 188 11.96 -9.23 0.30
N GLY A 189 10.82 -8.56 0.48
CA GLY A 189 10.06 -7.97 -0.63
C GLY A 189 10.87 -6.91 -1.38
N TYR A 190 11.42 -5.92 -0.67
CA TYR A 190 12.26 -4.89 -1.27
C TYR A 190 13.55 -5.46 -1.87
N GLY A 191 14.18 -6.44 -1.21
CA GLY A 191 15.37 -7.11 -1.71
C GLY A 191 15.12 -7.83 -3.05
N LEU A 192 13.99 -8.52 -3.19
CA LEU A 192 13.59 -9.18 -4.43
C LEU A 192 13.31 -8.16 -5.55
N LEU A 193 12.62 -7.06 -5.24
CA LEU A 193 12.36 -5.99 -6.22
C LEU A 193 13.65 -5.31 -6.69
N PHE A 194 14.61 -5.14 -5.77
CA PHE A 194 15.92 -4.58 -6.10
C PHE A 194 16.72 -5.52 -7.01
N PHE A 195 16.74 -6.83 -6.69
CA PHE A 195 17.39 -7.82 -7.54
C PHE A 195 16.75 -7.91 -8.93
N LEU A 196 15.41 -7.83 -9.00
CA LEU A 196 14.69 -7.75 -10.27
C LEU A 196 15.13 -6.53 -11.07
N LYS A 197 15.19 -5.34 -10.44
CA LYS A 197 15.63 -4.09 -11.08
C LYS A 197 17.04 -4.21 -11.66
N LEU A 198 17.97 -4.86 -10.96
CA LEU A 198 19.34 -5.08 -11.46
C LEU A 198 19.38 -5.92 -12.74
N SER A 199 18.38 -6.77 -12.97
CA SER A 199 18.29 -7.67 -14.12
C SER A 199 17.46 -7.10 -15.27
N MET A 200 16.93 -5.88 -15.12
CA MET A 200 16.08 -5.25 -16.13
C MET A 200 16.92 -4.61 -17.25
N PRO A 201 16.43 -4.67 -18.50
CA PRO A 201 17.05 -3.96 -19.62
C PRO A 201 16.92 -2.44 -19.46
N ILE A 202 17.79 -1.70 -20.16
CA ILE A 202 17.69 -0.23 -20.23
C ILE A 202 16.47 0.14 -21.08
N SER A 203 15.65 1.10 -20.63
CA SER A 203 14.51 1.60 -21.41
C SER A 203 15.03 2.27 -22.69
N PRO A 204 14.45 1.93 -23.87
CA PRO A 204 14.84 2.52 -25.13
C PRO A 204 14.48 4.01 -25.24
N ILE A 205 13.60 4.51 -24.38
CA ILE A 205 13.13 5.91 -24.41
C ILE A 205 13.95 6.78 -23.47
N THR A 206 14.11 6.36 -22.21
CA THR A 206 14.77 7.18 -21.19
C THR A 206 16.27 6.91 -21.07
N GLY A 207 16.78 5.87 -21.75
CA GLY A 207 18.20 5.50 -21.68
C GLY A 207 18.65 5.08 -20.28
N LYS A 208 17.69 4.85 -19.37
CA LYS A 208 17.87 4.47 -17.96
C LYS A 208 17.00 3.25 -17.64
N VAL A 209 17.28 2.60 -16.51
CA VAL A 209 16.47 1.48 -16.01
C VAL A 209 15.29 2.03 -15.21
N GLU A 210 14.16 2.22 -15.88
CA GLU A 210 12.88 2.60 -15.28
C GLU A 210 12.02 1.38 -15.03
N PHE A 211 11.64 1.15 -13.77
CA PHE A 211 11.11 -0.16 -13.34
C PHE A 211 9.91 -0.67 -14.15
N LEU A 212 8.89 0.17 -14.40
CA LEU A 212 7.66 -0.25 -15.09
C LEU A 212 7.88 -0.48 -16.58
N GLU A 213 8.57 0.44 -17.25
CA GLU A 213 8.88 0.35 -18.68
C GLU A 213 9.85 -0.80 -18.94
N SER A 214 10.94 -0.85 -18.17
CA SER A 214 12.02 -1.84 -18.30
C SER A 214 11.51 -3.25 -18.01
N PHE A 215 10.58 -3.42 -17.07
CA PHE A 215 9.90 -4.70 -16.86
C PHE A 215 9.05 -5.07 -18.07
N SER A 216 8.33 -4.13 -18.66
CA SER A 216 7.37 -4.40 -19.75
C SER A 216 8.06 -4.87 -21.04
N ILE A 217 9.28 -4.38 -21.29
CA ILE A 217 10.13 -4.76 -22.43
C ILE A 217 11.02 -5.99 -22.16
N MET A 218 11.09 -6.49 -20.92
CA MET A 218 11.96 -7.62 -20.57
C MET A 218 11.51 -8.92 -21.29
N PRO A 219 12.43 -9.70 -21.89
CA PRO A 219 12.08 -10.91 -22.67
C PRO A 219 11.29 -11.96 -21.87
N HIS A 220 11.58 -12.08 -20.57
CA HIS A 220 10.93 -13.04 -19.68
C HIS A 220 9.83 -12.42 -18.79
N SER A 221 9.41 -11.19 -19.09
CA SER A 221 8.41 -10.42 -18.31
C SER A 221 7.11 -11.20 -18.09
N SER A 222 6.55 -11.78 -19.15
CA SER A 222 5.30 -12.54 -19.10
C SER A 222 5.41 -13.78 -18.21
N THR A 223 6.53 -14.49 -18.28
CA THR A 223 6.78 -15.69 -17.47
C THR A 223 6.95 -15.33 -15.99
N ILE A 224 7.69 -14.26 -15.69
CA ILE A 224 7.85 -13.73 -14.33
C ILE A 224 6.49 -13.30 -13.78
N LEU A 225 5.70 -12.56 -14.56
CA LEU A 225 4.37 -12.10 -14.17
C LEU A 225 3.43 -13.28 -13.89
N LEU A 226 3.46 -14.35 -14.70
CA LEU A 226 2.67 -15.55 -14.47
C LEU A 226 3.02 -16.21 -13.13
N PHE A 227 4.31 -16.40 -12.84
CA PHE A 227 4.75 -16.98 -11.57
C PHE A 227 4.35 -16.10 -10.38
N ILE A 228 4.48 -14.78 -10.50
CA ILE A 228 4.08 -13.83 -9.46
C ILE A 228 2.56 -13.84 -9.27
N ALA A 229 1.77 -13.93 -10.34
CA ALA A 229 0.31 -14.01 -10.24
C ALA A 229 -0.14 -15.29 -9.53
N ILE A 230 0.44 -16.44 -9.88
CA ILE A 230 0.18 -17.72 -9.19
C ILE A 230 0.57 -17.63 -7.71
N ALA A 231 1.77 -17.10 -7.42
CA ALA A 231 2.22 -16.89 -6.05
C ALA A 231 1.28 -15.94 -5.29
N THR A 232 0.78 -14.88 -5.93
CA THR A 232 -0.16 -13.92 -5.34
C THR A 232 -1.44 -14.61 -4.90
N VAL A 233 -2.02 -15.48 -5.73
CA VAL A 233 -3.22 -16.24 -5.38
C VAL A 233 -2.96 -17.17 -4.19
N ILE A 234 -1.87 -17.94 -4.23
CA ILE A 234 -1.49 -18.87 -3.15
C ILE A 234 -1.25 -18.12 -1.84
N ILE A 235 -0.49 -17.02 -1.89
CA ILE A 235 -0.19 -16.18 -0.72
C ILE A 235 -1.47 -15.55 -0.17
N SER A 236 -2.38 -15.07 -1.02
CA SER A 236 -3.63 -14.46 -0.57
C SER A 236 -4.50 -15.46 0.19
N ILE A 237 -4.71 -16.66 -0.36
CA ILE A 237 -5.48 -17.74 0.31
C ILE A 237 -4.79 -18.14 1.62
N SER A 238 -3.48 -18.38 1.59
CA SER A 238 -2.69 -18.79 2.76
C SER A 238 -2.71 -17.73 3.86
N SER A 239 -2.69 -16.45 3.49
CA SER A 239 -2.75 -15.32 4.42
C SER A 239 -4.10 -15.25 5.14
N VAL A 240 -5.21 -15.47 4.42
CA VAL A 240 -6.56 -15.53 5.04
C VAL A 240 -6.65 -16.69 6.03
N LEU A 241 -6.22 -17.89 5.64
CA LEU A 241 -6.24 -19.08 6.50
C LEU A 241 -5.38 -18.89 7.75
N THR A 242 -4.16 -18.39 7.57
CA THR A 242 -3.20 -18.15 8.66
C THR A 242 -3.71 -17.05 9.59
N GLY A 243 -4.18 -15.93 9.04
CA GLY A 243 -4.76 -14.82 9.80
C GLY A 243 -5.97 -15.27 10.62
N TYR A 244 -6.87 -16.07 10.04
CA TYR A 244 -8.00 -16.65 10.77
C TYR A 244 -7.56 -17.57 11.91
N LYS A 245 -6.59 -18.46 11.68
CA LYS A 245 -6.04 -19.35 12.72
C LYS A 245 -5.41 -18.56 13.86
N LEU A 246 -4.63 -17.52 13.55
CA LEU A 246 -4.03 -16.62 14.53
C LEU A 246 -5.11 -15.85 15.33
N TYR A 247 -6.18 -15.42 14.67
CA TYR A 247 -7.30 -14.74 15.30
C TYR A 247 -8.12 -15.66 16.22
N VAL A 248 -8.45 -16.88 15.81
CA VAL A 248 -9.22 -17.83 16.63
C VAL A 248 -8.39 -18.37 17.80
N GLY A 249 -7.10 -18.64 17.58
CA GLY A 249 -6.15 -18.99 18.64
C GLY A 249 -5.95 -17.89 19.70
N LYS A 250 -6.55 -16.71 19.50
CA LYS A 250 -6.60 -15.63 20.49
C LYS A 250 -7.36 -16.02 21.76
N SER A 251 -8.33 -16.93 21.67
CA SER A 251 -9.27 -17.23 22.77
C SER A 251 -8.90 -18.40 23.68
N ASN A 252 -7.99 -19.30 23.28
CA ASN A 252 -7.66 -20.45 24.14
C ASN A 252 -6.71 -20.09 25.30
N SER A 253 -6.30 -18.82 25.44
CA SER A 253 -5.48 -18.36 26.57
C SER A 253 -6.07 -17.17 27.34
N SER A 254 -7.37 -16.92 27.24
CA SER A 254 -8.05 -15.86 28.00
C SER A 254 -9.11 -16.43 28.97
N LYS A 255 -8.72 -17.46 29.70
CA LYS A 255 -9.30 -17.80 31.01
C LYS A 255 -8.14 -17.83 32.01
N CYS A 256 -8.36 -17.23 33.17
CA CYS A 256 -7.39 -16.86 34.23
C CYS A 256 -6.67 -15.54 33.95
N TYR A 257 -7.28 -14.41 34.31
CA TYR A 257 -7.23 -13.85 35.67
C TYR A 257 -8.54 -13.09 35.94
#